data_AF-A0A4Y2R0A0-F1
#
_entry.id   AF-A0A4Y2R0A0-F1
#
_cell.length_a   1.000
_cell.length_b   1.000
_cell.length_c   1.000
_cell.angle_alpha   90.00
_cell.angle_beta   90.00
_cell.angle_gamma   90.00
#
_symmetry.space_group_name_H-M   'P 1'
#
loop_
_entity.id
_entity.type
_entity.pdbx_description
1 polymer ?
#
loop_
_entity_poly.entity_id
_entity_poly.type
_entity_poly.pdbx_seq_one_letter_code
_entity_poly.pdbx_strand_id
1 'polypeptide(L)'
;MNDIPQVRNIMNSLYADDTAILSQGKIPDKAIVPLQNYLKNLEAWLVRWKIKLNVDKTETILFNKKNDDWPKVKVCGTPIEWKKEVKYLGVVPDKQLNFRAHTSLIKRKYSLICRNSSLNLNNKVLIYLAYLKPILTYASPICAWHCQK
;
A
#
# COMPACT_ATOMS: atom_id res chain seq x y z
N MET A 1 22.40 -1.88 -4.79
CA MET A 1 20.91 -1.98 -4.76
C MET A 1 20.29 -1.42 -6.06
N ASN A 2 20.96 -1.56 -7.21
CA ASN A 2 20.49 -1.04 -8.51
C ASN A 2 20.05 -2.16 -9.46
N ASP A 3 20.10 -3.42 -9.03
CA ASP A 3 19.93 -4.58 -9.91
C ASP A 3 18.50 -5.10 -10.00
N ILE A 4 17.57 -4.60 -9.16
CA ILE A 4 16.16 -4.97 -9.27
C ILE A 4 15.64 -4.50 -10.63
N PRO A 5 14.89 -5.34 -11.38
CA PRO A 5 14.38 -4.96 -12.68
C PRO A 5 13.62 -3.63 -12.59
N GLN A 6 13.96 -2.68 -13.46
CA GLN A 6 13.24 -1.41 -13.58
C GLN A 6 12.51 -1.42 -14.91
N VAL A 7 11.19 -1.27 -14.88
CA VAL A 7 10.35 -1.27 -16.08
C VAL A 7 9.54 0.01 -16.11
N ARG A 8 9.45 0.65 -17.27
CA ARG A 8 8.61 1.85 -17.46
C ARG A 8 7.16 1.53 -17.08
N ASN A 9 6.51 2.43 -16.33
CA ASN A 9 5.16 2.28 -15.78
C ASN A 9 5.00 1.28 -14.62
N ILE A 10 6.11 0.86 -14.01
CA ILE A 10 6.11 0.10 -12.77
C ILE A 10 6.92 0.88 -11.73
N MET A 11 6.29 1.14 -10.59
CA MET A 11 6.90 1.83 -9.47
C MET A 11 7.21 0.80 -8.39
N ASN A 12 8.48 0.70 -8.03
CA ASN A 12 8.95 -0.15 -6.93
C ASN A 12 9.17 0.72 -5.69
N SER A 13 8.61 0.31 -4.56
CA SER A 13 8.86 0.89 -3.25
C SER A 13 9.45 -0.19 -2.36
N LEU A 14 10.65 0.04 -1.86
CA LEU A 14 11.41 -0.91 -1.05
C LEU A 14 11.63 -0.28 0.32
N TYR A 15 11.29 -1.02 1.38
CA TYR A 15 11.55 -0.61 2.74
C TYR A 15 11.94 -1.83 3.57
N ALA A 16 13.22 -1.92 3.97
CA ALA A 16 13.77 -3.11 4.62
C ALA A 16 13.46 -4.39 3.82
N ASP A 17 12.70 -5.33 4.39
CA ASP A 17 12.22 -6.56 3.76
C ASP A 17 10.87 -6.41 3.04
N ASP A 18 10.15 -5.31 3.27
CA ASP A 18 8.89 -5.01 2.60
C ASP A 18 9.14 -4.46 1.19
N THR A 19 8.48 -5.05 0.21
CA THR A 19 8.52 -4.63 -1.20
C THR A 19 7.11 -4.41 -1.71
N ALA A 20 6.80 -3.20 -2.14
CA ALA A 20 5.56 -2.87 -2.84
C ALA A 20 5.86 -2.59 -4.32
N ILE A 21 5.11 -3.26 -5.19
CA ILE A 21 5.19 -3.11 -6.64
C ILE A 21 3.86 -2.55 -7.13
N LEU A 22 3.90 -1.40 -7.79
CA LEU A 22 2.73 -0.71 -8.30
C LEU A 22 2.79 -0.64 -9.82
N SER A 23 1.72 -1.06 -10.48
CA SER A 23 1.50 -0.84 -11.91
C SER A 23 0.26 0.00 -12.13
N GLN A 24 0.33 0.90 -13.12
CA GLN A 24 -0.75 1.84 -13.42
C GLN A 24 -1.21 1.69 -14.87
N GLY A 25 -2.52 1.80 -15.09
CA GLY A 25 -3.14 1.77 -16.40
C GLY A 25 -4.54 2.39 -16.35
N LYS A 26 -5.00 2.92 -17.49
CA LYS A 26 -6.36 3.49 -17.62
C LYS A 26 -7.45 2.42 -17.47
N ILE A 27 -7.12 1.17 -17.79
CA ILE A 27 -8.00 0.00 -17.72
C ILE A 27 -7.24 -1.08 -16.93
N PRO A 28 -7.91 -1.88 -16.08
CA PRO A 28 -7.25 -2.90 -15.24
C PRO A 28 -6.33 -3.84 -16.01
N ASP A 29 -6.72 -4.32 -17.20
CA ASP A 29 -5.86 -5.19 -18.02
C ASP A 29 -4.53 -4.53 -18.38
N LYS A 30 -4.53 -3.22 -18.62
CA LYS A 30 -3.32 -2.44 -18.92
C LYS A 30 -2.44 -2.22 -17.69
N ALA A 31 -2.92 -2.50 -16.48
CA ALA A 31 -2.11 -2.54 -15.26
C ALA A 31 -1.69 -3.99 -14.91
N ILE A 32 -2.59 -4.96 -15.07
CA ILE A 32 -2.36 -6.37 -14.70
C ILE A 32 -1.34 -7.04 -15.62
N VAL A 33 -1.45 -6.84 -16.95
CA VAL A 33 -0.55 -7.52 -17.91
C VAL A 33 0.92 -7.08 -17.72
N PRO A 34 1.24 -5.78 -17.63
CA PRO A 34 2.61 -5.35 -17.33
C PRO A 34 3.10 -5.83 -15.96
N LEU A 35 2.24 -5.79 -14.94
CA LEU A 35 2.57 -6.28 -13.60
C LEU A 35 2.94 -7.77 -13.63
N GLN A 36 2.16 -8.60 -14.32
CA GLN A 36 2.43 -10.03 -14.42
C GLN A 36 3.74 -10.33 -15.15
N ASN A 37 4.04 -9.60 -16.23
CA ASN A 37 5.30 -9.74 -16.95
C ASN A 37 6.49 -9.31 -16.10
N TYR A 38 6.33 -8.25 -15.32
CA TYR A 38 7.34 -7.81 -14.38
C TYR A 38 7.60 -8.81 -13.27
N LEU A 39 6.56 -9.40 -12.69
CA LEU A 39 6.70 -10.43 -11.67
C LEU A 39 7.48 -11.65 -12.17
N LYS A 40 7.33 -12.05 -13.44
CA LYS A 40 8.16 -13.11 -14.04
C LYS A 40 9.64 -12.75 -14.05
N ASN A 41 9.97 -11.51 -14.42
CA ASN A 41 11.37 -11.04 -14.41
C ASN A 41 11.91 -10.92 -12.98
N LEU A 42 11.06 -10.48 -12.05
CA LEU A 42 11.37 -10.39 -10.63
C LEU A 42 11.64 -11.78 -10.04
N GLU A 43 10.85 -12.80 -10.40
CA GLU A 43 11.08 -14.19 -9.98
C GLU A 43 12.44 -14.71 -10.42
N ALA A 44 12.80 -14.51 -11.69
CA ALA A 44 14.12 -14.90 -12.20
C ALA A 44 15.26 -14.19 -11.45
N TRP A 45 15.06 -12.91 -11.12
CA TRP A 45 15.99 -12.13 -10.31
C TRP A 45 16.09 -12.67 -8.87
N LEU A 46 14.97 -12.93 -8.20
CA LEU A 46 14.94 -13.50 -6.84
C LEU A 46 15.69 -14.83 -6.77
N VAL A 47 15.50 -15.71 -7.77
CA VAL A 47 16.22 -16.98 -7.87
C VAL A 47 17.73 -16.75 -8.03
N ARG A 48 18.13 -15.84 -8.92
CA ARG A 48 19.56 -15.50 -9.13
C ARG A 48 20.23 -15.02 -7.85
N TRP A 49 19.52 -14.22 -7.05
CA TRP A 49 20.01 -13.68 -5.79
C TRP A 49 19.73 -14.58 -4.58
N LYS A 50 19.16 -15.78 -4.78
CA LYS A 50 18.79 -16.75 -3.73
C LYS A 50 17.88 -16.16 -2.64
N ILE A 51 17.01 -15.23 -3.03
CA ILE A 51 16.03 -14.59 -2.13
C ILE A 51 14.74 -15.41 -2.18
N LYS A 52 14.29 -15.90 -1.02
CA LYS A 52 13.03 -16.65 -0.89
C LYS A 52 11.88 -15.69 -0.58
N LEU A 53 10.96 -15.54 -1.53
CA LEU A 53 9.74 -14.75 -1.35
C LEU A 53 8.73 -15.52 -0.50
N ASN A 54 8.08 -14.81 0.44
CA ASN A 54 7.02 -15.38 1.26
C ASN A 54 5.67 -15.14 0.58
N VAL A 55 5.21 -16.12 -0.21
CA VAL A 55 3.97 -16.02 -0.98
C VAL A 55 2.76 -15.83 -0.07
N ASP A 56 2.74 -16.48 1.10
CA ASP A 56 1.62 -16.41 2.05
C ASP A 56 1.44 -15.01 2.66
N LYS A 57 2.53 -14.25 2.78
CA LYS A 57 2.51 -12.85 3.21
C LYS A 57 2.29 -11.86 2.07
N THR A 58 2.31 -12.32 0.82
CA THR A 58 2.15 -11.43 -0.34
C THR A 58 0.67 -11.13 -0.55
N GLU A 59 0.33 -9.85 -0.49
CA GLU A 59 -1.04 -9.38 -0.67
C GLU A 59 -1.13 -8.53 -1.95
N THR A 60 -2.26 -8.65 -2.65
CA THR A 60 -2.54 -7.83 -3.84
C THR A 60 -3.83 -7.05 -3.65
N ILE A 61 -3.83 -5.82 -4.13
CA ILE A 61 -5.01 -4.94 -4.12
C ILE A 61 -5.12 -4.26 -5.48
N LEU A 62 -6.33 -4.27 -6.05
CA LEU A 62 -6.63 -3.58 -7.29
C LEU A 62 -7.44 -2.32 -6.99
N PHE A 63 -6.83 -1.16 -7.21
CA PHE A 63 -7.50 0.13 -7.02
C PHE A 63 -8.40 0.47 -8.21
N ASN A 64 -9.66 0.07 -8.13
CA ASN A 64 -10.67 0.36 -9.15
C ASN A 64 -12.04 0.61 -8.49
N LYS A 65 -12.81 1.57 -9.02
CA LYS A 65 -14.19 1.83 -8.58
C LYS A 65 -15.14 0.71 -9.01
N LYS A 66 -14.85 0.02 -10.12
CA LYS A 66 -15.68 -1.09 -10.62
C LYS A 66 -15.50 -2.37 -9.80
N ASN A 67 -16.56 -3.16 -9.74
CA ASN A 67 -16.65 -4.38 -8.93
C ASN A 67 -16.72 -5.63 -9.81
N ASP A 68 -15.89 -5.66 -10.84
CA ASP A 68 -15.81 -6.80 -11.76
C ASP A 68 -14.83 -7.86 -11.24
N ASP A 69 -14.97 -9.09 -11.75
CA ASP A 69 -14.03 -10.19 -11.50
C ASP A 69 -12.83 -10.04 -12.45
N TRP A 70 -11.64 -9.83 -11.89
CA TRP A 70 -10.43 -9.54 -12.65
C TRP A 70 -9.47 -10.72 -12.59
N PRO A 71 -8.72 -10.98 -13.68
CA PRO A 71 -7.75 -12.07 -13.69
C PRO A 71 -6.77 -11.95 -12.52
N LYS A 72 -6.58 -13.06 -11.80
CA LYS A 72 -5.69 -13.12 -10.64
C LYS A 72 -4.24 -12.98 -11.08
N VAL A 73 -3.47 -12.23 -10.30
CA VAL A 73 -2.02 -12.13 -10.46
C VAL A 73 -1.38 -13.36 -9.85
N LYS A 74 -0.41 -13.95 -10.54
CA LYS A 74 0.37 -15.09 -10.07
C LYS A 74 1.76 -14.63 -9.64
N VAL A 75 2.20 -15.08 -8.47
CA VAL A 75 3.56 -14.90 -7.96
C VAL A 75 4.13 -16.27 -7.63
N CYS A 76 5.29 -16.58 -8.20
CA CYS A 76 5.97 -17.87 -8.12
C CYS A 76 5.04 -19.04 -8.53
N GLY A 77 4.17 -18.81 -9.52
CA GLY A 77 3.19 -19.80 -9.99
C GLY A 77 1.89 -19.89 -9.16
N THR A 78 1.85 -19.31 -7.95
CA THR A 78 0.66 -19.32 -7.09
C THR A 78 -0.23 -18.11 -7.37
N PRO A 79 -1.54 -18.30 -7.65
CA PRO A 79 -2.47 -17.19 -7.80
C PRO A 79 -2.74 -16.50 -6.45
N ILE A 80 -2.66 -15.18 -6.42
CA ILE A 80 -2.95 -14.37 -5.23
C ILE A 80 -4.35 -13.76 -5.36
N GLU A 81 -5.15 -13.88 -4.31
CA GLU A 81 -6.48 -13.30 -4.22
C GLU A 81 -6.43 -11.77 -4.06
N TRP A 82 -7.34 -11.08 -4.76
CA TRP A 82 -7.52 -9.64 -4.61
C TRP A 82 -8.14 -9.30 -3.25
N LYS A 83 -7.38 -8.61 -2.40
CA LYS A 83 -7.90 -8.08 -1.14
C LYS A 83 -8.57 -6.72 -1.35
N LYS A 84 -9.59 -6.44 -0.53
CA LYS A 84 -10.29 -5.14 -0.49
C LYS A 84 -9.52 -4.08 0.30
N GLU A 85 -8.71 -4.53 1.25
CA GLU A 85 -7.87 -3.71 2.12
C GLU A 85 -6.56 -4.45 2.33
N VAL A 86 -5.45 -3.72 2.26
CA VAL A 86 -4.09 -4.23 2.48
C VAL A 86 -3.41 -3.29 3.45
N LYS A 87 -2.60 -3.84 4.37
CA LYS A 87 -1.82 -3.02 5.30
C LYS A 87 -0.40 -2.89 4.76
N TYR A 88 0.04 -1.66 4.51
CA TYR A 88 1.41 -1.37 4.08
C TYR A 88 2.00 -0.28 4.97
N LEU A 89 3.09 -0.61 5.68
CA LEU A 89 3.86 0.32 6.53
C LEU A 89 2.99 1.17 7.48
N GLY A 90 1.94 0.57 8.05
CA GLY A 90 1.02 1.21 9.00
C GLY A 90 -0.14 1.99 8.37
N VAL A 91 -0.17 2.13 7.05
CA VAL A 91 -1.31 2.68 6.29
C VAL A 91 -2.18 1.53 5.79
N VAL A 92 -3.50 1.73 5.83
CA VAL A 92 -4.48 0.75 5.34
C VAL A 92 -5.25 1.37 4.17
N PRO A 93 -4.71 1.30 2.94
CA PRO A 93 -5.45 1.65 1.75
C PRO A 93 -6.59 0.64 1.50
N ASP A 94 -7.76 1.17 1.18
CA ASP A 94 -8.91 0.42 0.69
C ASP A 94 -8.98 0.46 -0.84
N LYS A 95 -9.74 -0.47 -1.43
CA LYS A 95 -9.94 -0.60 -2.88
C LYS A 95 -10.27 0.72 -3.60
N GLN A 96 -11.02 1.59 -2.93
CA GLN A 96 -11.45 2.88 -3.47
C GLN A 96 -10.57 4.06 -3.04
N LEU A 97 -9.53 3.83 -2.23
CA LEU A 97 -8.69 4.85 -1.61
C LEU A 97 -9.49 5.89 -0.81
N ASN A 98 -10.61 5.49 -0.19
CA ASN A 98 -11.37 6.35 0.73
C ASN A 98 -10.75 6.41 2.14
N PHE A 99 -9.80 5.53 2.47
CA PHE A 99 -9.12 5.41 3.76
C PHE A 99 -10.08 5.35 4.96
N ARG A 100 -11.29 4.81 4.80
CA ARG A 100 -12.32 4.80 5.86
C ARG A 100 -11.87 4.00 7.08
N ALA A 101 -11.32 2.80 6.85
CA ALA A 101 -10.78 1.95 7.91
C ALA A 101 -9.63 2.65 8.65
N HIS A 102 -8.70 3.25 7.91
CA HIS A 102 -7.58 4.00 8.47
C HIS A 102 -8.06 5.22 9.29
N THR A 103 -9.03 5.98 8.77
CA THR A 103 -9.62 7.13 9.45
C THR A 103 -10.35 6.73 10.72
N SER A 104 -11.03 5.58 10.74
CA SER A 104 -11.67 5.04 11.95
C SER A 104 -10.65 4.74 13.05
N LEU A 105 -9.53 4.10 12.68
CA LEU A 105 -8.43 3.81 13.61
C LEU A 105 -7.81 5.10 14.19
N ILE A 106 -7.60 6.11 13.34
CA ILE A 106 -7.10 7.41 13.76
C ILE A 106 -8.12 8.11 14.64
N LYS A 107 -9.41 8.12 14.27
CA LYS A 107 -10.50 8.79 15.00
C LYS A 107 -10.59 8.35 16.46
N ARG A 108 -10.40 7.05 16.73
CA ARG A 108 -10.37 6.53 18.10
C ARG A 108 -9.28 7.21 18.94
N LYS A 109 -8.09 7.44 18.38
CA LYS A 109 -6.99 8.13 19.07
C LYS A 109 -7.14 9.66 19.04
N TYR A 110 -7.76 10.20 17.99
CA TYR A 110 -8.10 11.61 17.87
C TYR A 110 -9.10 12.06 18.96
N SER A 111 -9.97 11.15 19.44
CA SER A 111 -10.88 11.42 20.56
C SER A 111 -10.18 11.94 21.82
N LEU A 112 -8.91 11.54 22.04
CA LEU A 112 -8.08 12.00 23.17
C LEU A 112 -7.64 13.46 23.02
N ILE A 113 -7.64 13.99 21.79
CA ILE A 113 -7.21 15.36 21.47
C ILE A 113 -8.41 16.29 21.24
N CYS A 114 -9.60 15.72 21.02
CA CYS A 114 -10.84 16.47 20.85
C CYS A 114 -11.14 17.45 22.00
N ARG A 115 -11.99 18.45 21.70
CA ARG A 115 -12.43 19.47 22.66
C ARG A 115 -13.04 18.87 23.94
N ASN A 116 -13.70 17.72 23.82
CA ASN A 116 -14.36 17.02 24.93
C ASN A 116 -13.42 16.14 25.78
N SER A 117 -12.14 16.05 25.42
CA SER A 117 -11.15 15.32 26.22
C SER A 117 -10.74 16.13 27.45
N SER A 118 -10.68 15.48 28.61
CA SER A 118 -10.25 16.05 29.89
C SER A 118 -8.74 16.35 29.97
N LEU A 119 -7.97 16.01 28.93
CA LEU A 119 -6.53 16.24 28.89
C LEU A 119 -6.17 17.73 28.79
N ASN A 120 -5.09 18.13 29.47
CA ASN A 120 -4.52 19.47 29.38
C ASN A 120 -4.02 19.75 27.94
N LEU A 121 -4.05 21.02 27.52
CA LEU A 121 -3.61 21.49 26.21
C LEU A 121 -2.19 21.05 25.87
N ASN A 122 -1.24 21.13 26.81
CA ASN A 122 0.14 20.70 26.60
C ASN A 122 0.23 19.20 26.27
N ASN A 123 -0.55 18.37 26.97
CA ASN A 123 -0.59 16.92 26.71
C ASN A 123 -1.26 16.64 25.35
N LYS A 124 -2.29 17.40 24.97
CA LYS A 124 -2.94 17.30 23.66
C LYS A 124 -1.97 17.64 22.52
N VAL A 125 -1.19 18.71 22.67
CA VAL A 125 -0.16 19.12 21.70
C VAL A 125 0.95 18.06 21.61
N LEU A 126 1.40 17.51 22.74
CA LEU A 126 2.39 16.42 22.76
C LEU A 126 1.88 15.17 22.04
N ILE A 127 0.66 14.73 22.31
CA ILE A 127 0.07 13.56 21.63
C ILE A 127 -0.06 13.85 20.12
N TYR A 128 -0.46 15.06 19.73
CA TYR A 128 -0.54 15.43 18.32
C TYR A 128 0.83 15.37 17.63
N LEU A 129 1.85 16.01 18.21
CA LEU A 129 3.19 16.10 17.63
C LEU A 129 3.93 14.76 17.63
N ALA A 130 3.81 13.98 18.70
CA ALA A 130 4.56 12.73 18.86
C ALA A 130 3.92 11.55 18.12
N TYR A 131 2.58 11.53 17.98
CA TYR A 131 1.87 10.37 17.44
C TYR A 131 1.12 10.65 16.14
N LEU A 132 0.26 11.67 16.09
CA LEU A 132 -0.59 11.89 14.91
C LEU A 132 0.18 12.51 13.75
N LYS A 133 1.00 13.54 14.02
CA LYS A 133 1.75 14.26 12.99
C LYS A 133 2.67 13.31 12.19
N PRO A 134 3.46 12.40 12.79
CA PRO A 134 4.28 11.47 12.02
C PRO A 134 3.45 10.56 11.10
N ILE A 135 2.34 10.01 11.59
CA ILE A 135 1.47 9.11 10.82
C ILE A 135 0.84 9.85 9.62
N LEU A 136 0.31 11.05 9.85
CA LEU A 136 -0.31 11.85 8.79
C LEU A 136 0.72 12.33 7.76
N THR A 137 1.90 12.76 8.21
CA THR A 137 2.96 13.23 7.31
C THR A 137 3.51 12.07 6.49
N TYR A 138 3.62 10.89 7.07
CA TYR A 138 4.02 9.67 6.38
C TYR A 138 2.98 9.22 5.32
N ALA A 139 1.69 9.29 5.65
CA ALA A 139 0.62 8.93 4.72
C ALA A 139 0.35 10.00 3.63
N SER A 140 0.84 11.24 3.82
CA SER A 140 0.56 12.38 2.94
C SER A 140 0.86 12.13 1.46
N PRO A 141 2.01 11.54 1.05
CA PRO A 141 2.29 11.26 -0.36
C PRO A 141 1.26 10.30 -0.97
N ILE A 142 0.81 9.30 -0.21
CA ILE A 142 -0.18 8.31 -0.65
C ILE A 142 -1.56 8.97 -0.83
N CYS A 143 -1.93 9.88 0.07
CA CYS A 143 -3.17 10.65 -0.03
C CYS A 143 -3.11 11.70 -1.16
N ALA A 144 -1.97 12.34 -1.39
CA ALA A 144 -1.80 13.31 -2.47
C ALA A 144 -2.01 12.68 -3.86
N TRP A 145 -1.61 11.42 -4.03
CA TRP A 145 -1.89 10.63 -5.24
C TRP A 145 -3.39 10.42 -5.51
N HIS A 146 -4.24 10.44 -4.48
CA HIS A 146 -5.69 10.38 -4.66
C HIS A 146 -6.24 11.68 -5.26
N CYS A 147 -5.74 12.84 -4.83
CA CYS A 147 -6.22 14.15 -5.29
C CYS A 147 -5.81 14.50 -6.73
N GLN A 148 -4.85 13.79 -7.33
CA GLN A 148 -4.39 14.03 -8.70
C GLN A 148 -5.16 13.22 -9.76
N LYS A 149 -6.20 12.48 -9.36
CA LYS A 149 -7.00 11.61 -10.24
C LYS A 149 -8.41 12.15 -10.40
#